data_AF-A0A957LNH8-F1
#
_entry.id   AF-A0A957LNH8-F1
#
_cell.length_a   1.000
_cell.length_b   1.000
_cell.length_c   1.000
_cell.angle_alpha   90.00
_cell.angle_beta   90.00
_cell.angle_gamma   90.00
#
_symmetry.space_group_name_H-M   'P 1'
#
loop_
_entity.id
_entity.type
_entity.pdbx_description
1 polymer ?
#
loop_
_entity_poly.entity_id
_entity_poly.type
_entity_poly.pdbx_seq_one_letter_code
_entity_poly.pdbx_strand_id
1 'polypeptide(L)'
;MSNFPPVDEQTRILMRGVDFGDEQTYKNMEKELRERLQESFDTGRPLRIYCGYDPSSPDLHLGHTISMRKLRQFQDLGHDVTFLIGTFTGMVGDPSDKESARRQQTLDDALGKAKSYAEQAFRVLDRAKTKIRYNHEWLQELSFGDVVGLASNFTVQQFLARENFSKRYQNGDAIWLHEFFYALMQGYDAVAQETDVQIGGTDQLFNLMAGRKLM
;
A
#
# COMPACT_ATOMS: atom_id res chain seq x y z
N MET A 1 23.38 -22.25 3.19
CA MET A 1 22.93 -21.34 4.26
C MET A 1 22.18 -20.22 3.57
N SER A 2 21.00 -19.84 4.06
CA SER A 2 20.22 -18.78 3.42
C SER A 2 21.04 -17.48 3.41
N ASN A 3 20.84 -16.65 2.38
CA ASN A 3 21.56 -15.37 2.25
C ASN A 3 20.92 -14.27 3.12
N PHE A 4 19.97 -14.63 3.98
CA PHE A 4 19.21 -13.71 4.83
C PHE A 4 19.72 -13.75 6.28
N PRO A 5 19.68 -12.63 7.02
CA PRO A 5 19.96 -12.63 8.45
C PRO A 5 19.00 -13.54 9.24
N PRO A 6 19.33 -13.91 10.49
CA PRO A 6 18.41 -14.68 11.34
C PRO A 6 17.03 -14.03 11.47
N VAL A 7 15.96 -14.83 11.46
CA VAL A 7 14.56 -14.35 11.51
C VAL A 7 14.30 -13.44 12.72
N ASP A 8 14.89 -13.74 13.87
CA ASP A 8 14.80 -12.89 15.07
C ASP A 8 15.37 -11.49 14.86
N GLU A 9 16.51 -11.39 14.17
CA GLU A 9 17.15 -10.12 13.87
C GLU A 9 16.30 -9.30 12.90
N GLN A 10 15.82 -9.94 11.83
CA GLN A 10 14.94 -9.32 10.85
C GLN A 10 13.65 -8.80 11.49
N THR A 11 12.98 -9.64 12.28
CA THR A 11 11.74 -9.29 12.99
C THR A 11 11.96 -8.08 13.90
N ARG A 12 13.02 -8.08 14.71
CA ARG A 12 13.34 -6.97 15.60
C ARG A 12 13.56 -5.64 14.86
N ILE A 13 14.22 -5.67 13.71
CA ILE A 13 14.46 -4.47 12.89
C ILE A 13 13.14 -3.98 12.28
N LEU A 14 12.37 -4.90 11.70
CA LEU A 14 11.16 -4.58 10.94
C LEU A 14 9.99 -4.17 11.84
N MET A 15 9.87 -4.73 13.04
CA MET A 15 8.86 -4.34 14.04
C MET A 15 9.20 -3.05 14.77
N ARG A 16 10.39 -2.47 14.58
CA ARG A 16 10.73 -1.19 15.22
C ARG A 16 10.00 -0.03 14.54
N GLY A 17 9.26 0.73 15.35
CA GLY A 17 8.61 1.97 14.93
C GLY A 17 7.37 1.77 14.04
N VAL A 18 6.74 0.60 14.12
CA VAL A 18 5.45 0.31 13.48
C VAL A 18 4.32 0.49 14.49
N ASP A 19 3.16 0.88 14.00
CA ASP A 19 1.93 1.05 14.79
C ASP A 19 0.79 0.33 14.08
N PHE A 20 -0.02 -0.39 14.85
CA PHE A 20 -1.18 -1.15 14.37
C PHE A 20 -2.47 -0.79 15.13
N GLY A 21 -2.46 0.29 15.91
CA GLY A 21 -3.60 0.81 16.65
C GLY A 21 -3.84 0.11 18.00
N ASP A 22 -3.78 -1.22 18.05
CA ASP A 22 -3.97 -2.00 19.27
C ASP A 22 -2.96 -3.15 19.47
N GLU A 23 -2.79 -3.58 20.73
CA GLU A 23 -1.79 -4.58 21.11
C GLU A 23 -2.08 -5.97 20.52
N GLN A 24 -3.35 -6.34 20.35
CA GLN A 24 -3.71 -7.64 19.80
C GLN A 24 -3.38 -7.70 18.31
N THR A 25 -3.71 -6.65 17.55
CA THR A 25 -3.33 -6.51 16.15
C THR A 25 -1.82 -6.49 16.00
N TYR A 26 -1.09 -5.78 16.86
CA TYR A 26 0.37 -5.79 16.87
C TYR A 26 0.94 -7.21 16.99
N LYS A 27 0.48 -8.00 17.98
CA LYS A 27 0.96 -9.39 18.18
C LYS A 27 0.64 -10.30 17.01
N ASN A 28 -0.54 -10.13 16.40
CA ASN A 28 -0.92 -10.90 15.21
C ASN A 28 -0.02 -10.57 14.02
N MET A 29 0.21 -9.27 13.76
CA MET A 29 1.08 -8.82 12.66
C MET A 29 2.53 -9.24 12.86
N GLU A 30 3.05 -9.18 14.09
CA GLU A 30 4.39 -9.66 14.42
C GLU A 30 4.53 -11.16 14.13
N LYS A 31 3.55 -11.96 14.58
CA LYS A 31 3.55 -13.41 14.37
C LYS A 31 3.54 -13.74 12.89
N GLU A 32 2.65 -13.13 12.12
CA GLU A 32 2.53 -13.40 10.68
C GLU A 32 3.78 -12.94 9.90
N LEU A 33 4.34 -11.77 10.24
CA LEU A 33 5.61 -11.33 9.63
C LEU A 33 6.72 -12.34 9.91
N ARG A 34 6.80 -12.83 11.15
CA ARG A 34 7.80 -13.84 11.54
C ARG A 34 7.63 -15.14 10.75
N GLU A 35 6.40 -15.59 10.54
CA GLU A 35 6.09 -16.78 9.71
C GLU A 35 6.58 -16.58 8.26
N ARG A 36 6.30 -15.43 7.65
CA ARG A 36 6.79 -15.09 6.29
C ARG A 36 8.31 -15.01 6.22
N LEU A 37 8.96 -14.41 7.22
CA LEU A 37 10.42 -14.33 7.29
C LEU A 37 11.04 -15.72 7.45
N GLN A 38 10.40 -16.61 8.20
CA GLN A 38 10.83 -18.01 8.35
C GLN A 38 10.70 -18.75 7.02
N GLU A 39 9.58 -18.62 6.31
CA GLU A 39 9.41 -19.18 4.96
C GLU A 39 10.51 -18.66 4.00
N SER A 40 10.78 -17.36 4.03
CA SER A 40 11.85 -16.73 3.22
C SER A 40 13.24 -17.27 3.57
N PHE A 41 13.53 -17.44 4.86
CA PHE A 41 14.79 -17.99 5.36
C PHE A 41 14.98 -19.44 4.93
N ASP A 42 13.95 -20.27 5.04
CA ASP A 42 14.02 -21.71 4.74
C ASP A 42 14.10 -21.98 3.23
N THR A 43 13.37 -21.19 2.43
CA THR A 43 13.30 -21.36 0.96
C THR A 43 14.38 -20.59 0.21
N GLY A 44 15.00 -19.59 0.82
CA GLY A 44 15.91 -18.66 0.14
C GLY A 44 15.20 -17.70 -0.82
N ARG A 45 13.86 -17.67 -0.84
CA ARG A 45 13.07 -16.74 -1.67
C ARG A 45 12.98 -15.37 -0.96
N PRO A 46 13.37 -14.25 -1.59
CA PRO A 46 13.10 -12.94 -1.03
C PRO A 46 11.60 -12.67 -0.95
N LEU A 47 11.15 -12.09 0.15
CA LEU A 47 9.80 -11.54 0.25
C LEU A 47 9.61 -10.42 -0.78
N ARG A 48 8.39 -10.27 -1.28
CA ARG A 48 7.96 -9.18 -2.17
C ARG A 48 7.23 -8.14 -1.34
N ILE A 49 7.82 -6.96 -1.25
CA ILE A 49 7.33 -5.85 -0.44
C ILE A 49 6.99 -4.68 -1.33
N TYR A 50 5.87 -4.00 -1.04
CA TYR A 50 5.59 -2.72 -1.67
C TYR A 50 5.00 -1.69 -0.72
N CYS A 51 5.14 -0.41 -1.11
CA CYS A 51 4.37 0.70 -0.57
C CYS A 51 3.86 1.53 -1.75
N GLY A 52 2.59 1.93 -1.69
CA GLY A 52 1.94 2.76 -2.69
C GLY A 52 2.11 4.24 -2.39
N TYR A 53 2.39 5.03 -3.42
CA TYR A 53 2.51 6.48 -3.35
C TYR A 53 1.66 7.13 -4.44
N ASP A 54 0.63 7.86 -4.03
CA ASP A 54 -0.24 8.60 -4.94
C ASP A 54 0.41 9.94 -5.33
N PRO A 55 0.66 10.19 -6.63
CA PRO A 55 1.26 11.43 -7.12
C PRO A 55 0.23 12.58 -7.11
N SER A 56 -0.17 13.01 -5.92
CA SER A 56 -1.14 14.10 -5.75
C SER A 56 -0.50 15.49 -5.82
N SER A 57 0.76 15.60 -5.42
CA SER A 57 1.62 16.78 -5.54
C SER A 57 2.78 16.51 -6.51
N PRO A 58 3.53 17.55 -6.93
CA PRO A 58 4.76 17.36 -7.71
C PRO A 58 5.91 16.72 -6.93
N ASP A 59 5.89 16.80 -5.59
CA ASP A 59 6.99 16.35 -4.73
C ASP A 59 6.50 15.45 -3.58
N LEU A 60 7.39 14.54 -3.15
CA LEU A 60 7.23 13.77 -1.91
C LEU A 60 7.54 14.67 -0.72
N HIS A 61 6.57 14.84 0.18
CA HIS A 61 6.83 15.52 1.45
C HIS A 61 7.57 14.61 2.45
N LEU A 62 8.16 15.22 3.48
CA LEU A 62 8.95 14.53 4.51
C LEU A 62 8.20 13.40 5.22
N GLY A 63 6.86 13.47 5.33
CA GLY A 63 6.04 12.39 5.89
C GLY A 63 6.22 11.02 5.21
N HIS A 64 6.52 10.99 3.90
CA HIS A 64 6.77 9.73 3.17
C HIS A 64 8.10 9.06 3.56
N THR A 65 9.00 9.78 4.24
CA THR A 65 10.32 9.25 4.62
C THR A 65 10.21 8.06 5.56
N ILE A 66 9.16 7.98 6.39
CA ILE A 66 8.97 6.89 7.34
C ILE A 66 8.72 5.57 6.60
N SER A 67 7.75 5.53 5.67
CA SER A 67 7.47 4.34 4.88
C SER A 67 8.64 3.98 3.94
N MET A 68 9.29 4.98 3.33
CA MET A 68 10.49 4.73 2.51
C MET A 68 11.66 4.16 3.32
N ARG A 69 11.86 4.60 4.56
CA ARG A 69 12.88 4.00 5.44
C ARG A 69 12.55 2.56 5.80
N LYS A 70 11.28 2.22 5.98
CA LYS A 70 10.86 0.84 6.21
C LYS A 70 11.12 -0.02 4.98
N LEU A 71 10.80 0.46 3.78
CA LEU A 71 11.19 -0.20 2.52
C LEU A 71 12.71 -0.40 2.43
N ARG A 72 13.50 0.63 2.78
CA ARG A 72 14.97 0.53 2.78
C ARG A 72 15.49 -0.58 3.70
N GLN A 73 14.89 -0.75 4.88
CA GLN A 73 15.24 -1.86 5.78
C GLN A 73 15.01 -3.22 5.11
N PHE A 74 13.91 -3.41 4.39
CA PHE A 74 13.70 -4.64 3.62
C PHE A 74 14.76 -4.83 2.51
N GLN A 75 15.18 -3.77 1.82
CA GLN A 75 16.27 -3.84 0.82
C GLN A 75 17.61 -4.25 1.44
N ASP A 76 17.93 -3.70 2.61
CA ASP A 76 19.19 -3.97 3.31
C ASP A 76 19.20 -5.41 3.88
N LEU A 77 18.02 -5.96 4.21
CA LEU A 77 17.84 -7.36 4.59
C LEU A 77 17.81 -8.33 3.39
N GLY A 78 17.83 -7.81 2.16
CA GLY A 78 17.94 -8.61 0.93
C GLY A 78 16.61 -8.97 0.26
N HIS A 79 15.50 -8.34 0.65
CA HIS A 79 14.19 -8.60 0.06
C HIS A 79 13.87 -7.72 -1.15
N ASP A 80 12.89 -8.16 -1.94
CA ASP A 80 12.47 -7.47 -3.15
C ASP A 80 11.50 -6.33 -2.82
N VAL A 81 11.92 -5.10 -3.12
CA VAL A 81 11.16 -3.90 -2.81
C VAL A 81 10.63 -3.23 -4.07
N THR A 82 9.33 -2.97 -4.08
CA THR A 82 8.64 -2.21 -5.11
C THR A 82 8.15 -0.88 -4.54
N PHE A 83 8.58 0.21 -5.17
CA PHE A 83 7.99 1.53 -4.97
C PHE A 83 6.86 1.69 -5.99
N LEU A 84 5.63 1.53 -5.53
CA LEU A 84 4.45 1.57 -6.39
C LEU A 84 3.94 3.00 -6.53
N ILE A 85 3.74 3.45 -7.76
CA ILE A 85 3.16 4.75 -8.05
C ILE A 85 1.69 4.58 -8.42
N GLY A 86 0.83 5.23 -7.64
CA GLY A 86 -0.64 5.18 -7.74
C GLY A 86 -1.21 6.01 -8.89
N THR A 87 -0.80 5.71 -10.12
CA THR A 87 -1.23 6.44 -11.33
C THR A 87 -2.73 6.34 -11.64
N PHE A 88 -3.34 5.19 -11.39
CA PHE A 88 -4.77 4.95 -11.68
C PHE A 88 -5.64 5.24 -10.44
N THR A 89 -5.17 4.85 -9.25
CA THR A 89 -5.80 5.20 -7.97
C THR A 89 -5.89 6.71 -7.77
N GLY A 90 -4.91 7.46 -8.26
CA GLY A 90 -4.95 8.92 -8.30
C GLY A 90 -6.10 9.50 -9.15
N MET A 91 -6.61 8.78 -10.15
CA MET A 91 -7.79 9.19 -10.93
C MET A 91 -9.09 9.04 -10.14
N VAL A 92 -9.15 8.07 -9.21
CA VAL A 92 -10.29 7.88 -8.30
C VAL A 92 -10.23 8.85 -7.12
N GLY A 93 -9.04 9.01 -6.53
CA GLY A 93 -8.77 9.87 -5.38
C GLY A 93 -8.96 9.18 -4.02
N ASP A 94 -7.89 9.13 -3.23
CA ASP A 94 -7.93 8.55 -1.87
C ASP A 94 -8.86 9.34 -0.93
N PRO A 95 -9.90 8.72 -0.33
CA PRO A 95 -10.77 9.37 0.65
C PRO A 95 -10.19 9.36 2.07
N SER A 96 -9.12 8.62 2.37
CA SER A 96 -8.70 8.25 3.74
C SER A 96 -8.33 9.44 4.62
N ASP A 97 -7.77 10.51 4.04
CA ASP A 97 -7.21 11.66 4.77
C ASP A 97 -8.03 12.96 4.69
N LYS A 98 -9.22 12.96 4.07
CA LYS A 98 -9.95 14.22 3.78
C LYS A 98 -11.43 14.17 4.11
N GLU A 99 -11.92 15.28 4.66
CA GLU A 99 -13.33 15.55 4.93
C GLU A 99 -14.14 15.87 3.65
N SER A 100 -13.50 15.93 2.49
CA SER A 100 -14.14 16.17 1.18
C SER A 100 -13.52 15.32 0.08
N ALA A 101 -14.30 15.04 -0.97
CA ALA A 101 -13.85 14.29 -2.13
C ALA A 101 -12.64 14.98 -2.81
N ARG A 102 -11.61 14.19 -3.15
CA ARG A 102 -10.40 14.69 -3.81
C ARG A 102 -10.71 15.02 -5.28
N ARG A 103 -10.02 16.02 -5.84
CA ARG A 103 -10.07 16.25 -7.31
C ARG A 103 -9.42 15.07 -8.02
N GLN A 104 -10.16 14.52 -8.98
CA GLN A 104 -9.63 13.54 -9.94
C GLN A 104 -8.56 14.20 -10.82
N GLN A 105 -7.51 13.46 -11.14
CA GLN A 105 -6.46 13.89 -12.07
C GLN A 105 -6.42 12.99 -13.30
N THR A 106 -5.89 13.48 -14.40
CA THR A 106 -5.69 12.66 -15.60
C THR A 106 -4.49 11.72 -15.42
N LEU A 107 -4.46 10.63 -16.18
CA LEU A 107 -3.31 9.73 -16.19
C LEU A 107 -2.03 10.46 -16.62
N ASP A 108 -2.11 11.34 -17.61
CA ASP A 108 -0.97 12.13 -18.10
C ASP A 108 -0.42 13.05 -17.01
N ASP A 109 -1.28 13.70 -16.23
CA ASP A 109 -0.86 14.53 -15.09
C ASP A 109 -0.18 13.68 -14.01
N ALA A 110 -0.75 12.51 -13.69
CA ALA A 110 -0.21 11.59 -12.71
C ALA A 110 1.18 11.08 -13.14
N LEU A 111 1.35 10.72 -14.41
CA LEU A 111 2.62 10.30 -15.00
C LEU A 111 3.64 11.45 -15.02
N GLY A 112 3.21 12.68 -15.30
CA GLY A 112 4.04 13.88 -15.23
C GLY A 112 4.65 14.08 -13.85
N LYS A 113 3.82 14.01 -12.80
CA LYS A 113 4.25 14.11 -11.39
C LYS A 113 5.07 12.91 -10.93
N ALA A 114 4.77 11.71 -11.43
CA ALA A 114 5.47 10.48 -11.06
C ALA A 114 6.97 10.48 -11.40
N LYS A 115 7.39 11.24 -12.42
CA LYS A 115 8.80 11.32 -12.85
C LYS A 115 9.72 11.84 -11.73
N SER A 116 9.29 12.87 -10.99
CA SER A 116 10.07 13.42 -9.89
C SER A 116 10.05 12.53 -8.64
N TYR A 117 8.95 11.77 -8.44
CA TYR A 117 8.77 10.90 -7.28
C TYR A 117 9.84 9.81 -7.20
N ALA A 118 10.09 9.11 -8.31
CA ALA A 118 11.11 8.06 -8.35
C ALA A 118 12.50 8.63 -8.01
N GLU A 119 12.87 9.75 -8.62
CA GLU A 119 14.16 10.41 -8.37
C GLU A 119 14.31 10.89 -6.92
N GLN A 120 13.23 11.36 -6.29
CA GLN A 120 13.22 11.73 -4.88
C GLN A 120 13.31 10.50 -3.97
N ALA A 121 12.62 9.41 -4.30
CA ALA A 121 12.62 8.18 -3.53
C ALA A 121 14.03 7.56 -3.44
N PHE A 122 14.82 7.66 -4.52
CA PHE A 122 16.21 7.16 -4.55
C PHE A 122 17.19 7.94 -3.65
N ARG A 123 16.77 9.04 -3.02
CA ARG A 123 17.55 9.66 -1.94
C ARG A 123 17.53 8.82 -0.65
N VAL A 124 16.57 7.91 -0.51
CA VAL A 124 16.42 6.99 0.63
C VAL A 124 16.62 5.53 0.18
N LEU A 125 15.97 5.16 -0.92
CA LEU A 125 16.00 3.81 -1.47
C LEU A 125 17.23 3.56 -2.35
N ASP A 126 17.70 2.32 -2.38
CA ASP A 126 18.77 1.91 -3.31
C ASP A 126 18.18 1.66 -4.70
N ARG A 127 18.54 2.50 -5.68
CA ARG A 127 18.07 2.41 -7.07
C ARG A 127 18.31 1.03 -7.69
N ALA A 128 19.43 0.37 -7.39
CA ALA A 128 19.75 -0.93 -7.97
C ALA A 128 18.88 -2.06 -7.40
N LYS A 129 18.25 -1.83 -6.25
CA LYS A 129 17.44 -2.81 -5.52
C LYS A 129 15.96 -2.42 -5.42
N THR A 130 15.52 -1.39 -6.14
CA THR A 130 14.12 -0.93 -6.11
C THR A 130 13.49 -1.13 -7.47
N LYS A 131 12.35 -1.80 -7.51
CA LYS A 131 11.47 -1.84 -8.68
C LYS A 131 10.52 -0.65 -8.61
N ILE A 132 10.48 0.18 -9.65
CA ILE A 132 9.42 1.20 -9.80
C ILE A 132 8.33 0.56 -10.64
N ARG A 133 7.08 0.58 -10.16
CA ARG A 133 5.91 0.06 -10.88
C ARG A 133 4.79 1.08 -10.85
N TYR A 134 3.89 1.01 -11.82
CA TYR A 134 2.75 1.90 -11.91
C TYR A 134 1.46 1.09 -11.94
N ASN A 135 0.50 1.39 -11.07
CA ASN A 135 -0.68 0.53 -10.96
C ASN A 135 -1.66 0.60 -12.15
N HIS A 136 -1.53 1.60 -13.03
CA HIS A 136 -2.29 1.59 -14.28
C HIS A 136 -1.94 0.38 -15.16
N GLU A 137 -0.73 -0.19 -15.03
CA GLU A 137 -0.26 -1.35 -15.82
C GLU A 137 -1.18 -2.57 -15.72
N TRP A 138 -1.91 -2.73 -14.61
CA TRP A 138 -2.87 -3.81 -14.41
C TRP A 138 -4.29 -3.32 -14.15
N LEU A 139 -4.47 -2.17 -13.50
CA LEU A 139 -5.81 -1.66 -13.19
C LEU A 139 -6.59 -1.22 -14.44
N GLN A 140 -5.91 -0.74 -15.49
CA GLN A 140 -6.58 -0.35 -16.74
C GLN A 140 -7.09 -1.53 -17.56
N GLU A 141 -6.54 -2.74 -17.30
CA GLU A 141 -6.90 -3.97 -18.00
C GLU A 141 -8.10 -4.68 -17.36
N LEU A 142 -8.54 -4.22 -16.18
CA LEU A 142 -9.70 -4.79 -15.49
C LEU A 142 -10.98 -4.53 -16.28
N SER A 143 -11.68 -5.61 -16.63
CA SER A 143 -13.02 -5.51 -17.18
C SER A 143 -14.01 -5.09 -16.09
N PHE A 144 -15.17 -4.57 -16.49
CA PHE A 144 -16.23 -4.27 -15.53
C PHE A 144 -16.67 -5.53 -14.74
N GLY A 145 -16.60 -6.72 -15.36
CA GLY A 145 -16.85 -7.99 -14.68
C GLY A 145 -15.86 -8.26 -13.55
N ASP A 146 -14.58 -7.96 -13.76
CA ASP A 146 -13.54 -8.09 -12.74
C ASP A 146 -13.78 -7.13 -11.58
N VAL A 147 -14.16 -5.88 -11.87
CA VAL A 147 -14.51 -4.88 -10.86
C VAL A 147 -15.71 -5.34 -10.03
N VAL A 148 -16.75 -5.91 -10.65
CA VAL A 148 -17.90 -6.49 -9.94
C VAL A 148 -17.45 -7.66 -9.05
N GLY A 149 -16.57 -8.52 -9.56
CA GLY A 149 -15.95 -9.60 -8.79
C GLY A 149 -15.22 -9.08 -7.54
N LEU A 150 -14.37 -8.06 -7.70
CA LEU A 150 -13.68 -7.41 -6.59
C LEU A 150 -14.65 -6.80 -5.59
N ALA A 151 -15.67 -6.07 -6.07
CA ALA A 151 -16.66 -5.41 -5.22
C ALA A 151 -17.49 -6.40 -4.40
N SER A 152 -17.71 -7.62 -4.91
CA SER A 152 -18.46 -8.65 -4.19
C SER A 152 -17.81 -9.10 -2.87
N ASN A 153 -16.52 -8.83 -2.69
CA ASN A 153 -15.79 -9.14 -1.46
C ASN A 153 -16.06 -8.15 -0.33
N PHE A 154 -16.65 -6.98 -0.59
CA PHE A 154 -16.80 -5.92 0.40
C PHE A 154 -18.25 -5.47 0.53
N THR A 155 -18.66 -5.06 1.73
CA THR A 155 -19.99 -4.48 1.94
C THR A 155 -19.90 -2.98 2.09
N VAL A 156 -20.95 -2.26 1.69
CA VAL A 156 -21.05 -0.81 1.89
C VAL A 156 -20.94 -0.47 3.38
N GLN A 157 -21.47 -1.31 4.27
CA GLN A 157 -21.40 -1.11 5.72
C GLN A 157 -19.96 -1.07 6.24
N GLN A 158 -19.05 -1.89 5.67
CA GLN A 158 -17.63 -1.87 6.03
C GLN A 158 -16.98 -0.53 5.67
N PHE A 159 -17.34 0.04 4.52
CA PHE A 159 -16.85 1.36 4.13
C PHE A 159 -17.41 2.47 5.02
N LEU A 160 -18.71 2.46 5.30
CA LEU A 160 -19.35 3.48 6.14
C LEU A 160 -18.89 3.45 7.60
N ALA A 161 -18.33 2.34 8.08
CA ALA A 161 -17.73 2.25 9.41
C ALA A 161 -16.40 3.01 9.53
N ARG A 162 -15.74 3.34 8.40
CA ARG A 162 -14.50 4.12 8.40
C ARG A 162 -14.77 5.54 8.88
N GLU A 163 -13.87 6.10 9.67
CA GLU A 163 -14.07 7.41 10.32
C GLU A 163 -14.41 8.53 9.32
N ASN A 164 -13.72 8.59 8.19
CA ASN A 164 -13.92 9.58 7.13
C ASN A 164 -15.32 9.48 6.49
N PHE A 165 -15.76 8.29 6.11
CA PHE A 165 -17.09 8.06 5.53
C PHE A 165 -18.19 8.18 6.58
N SER A 166 -17.94 7.73 7.81
CA SER A 166 -18.88 7.84 8.94
C SER A 166 -19.18 9.30 9.25
N LYS A 167 -18.15 10.16 9.36
CA LYS A 167 -18.33 11.60 9.58
C LYS A 167 -19.12 12.26 8.45
N ARG A 168 -18.72 12.04 7.19
CA ARG A 168 -19.42 12.60 6.02
C ARG A 168 -20.88 12.14 5.95
N TYR A 169 -21.13 10.86 6.20
CA TYR A 169 -22.48 10.31 6.21
C TYR A 169 -23.35 10.93 7.32
N GLN A 170 -22.80 11.11 8.53
CA GLN A 170 -23.49 11.75 9.65
C GLN A 170 -23.76 13.24 9.40
N ASN A 171 -22.84 13.93 8.74
CA ASN A 171 -22.98 15.34 8.38
C ASN A 171 -23.91 15.59 7.18
N GLY A 172 -24.34 14.53 6.48
CA GLY A 172 -25.09 14.65 5.23
C GLY A 172 -24.26 15.10 4.03
N ASP A 173 -22.93 15.02 4.14
CA ASP A 173 -22.02 15.31 3.04
C ASP A 173 -22.11 14.20 1.98
N ALA A 174 -22.00 14.59 0.71
CA ALA A 174 -22.03 13.63 -0.38
C ALA A 174 -20.90 12.60 -0.24
N ILE A 175 -21.20 11.32 -0.44
CA ILE A 175 -20.23 10.22 -0.61
C ILE A 175 -20.46 9.63 -1.98
N TRP A 176 -19.48 9.73 -2.86
CA TRP A 176 -19.62 9.28 -4.24
C TRP A 176 -19.24 7.80 -4.38
N LEU A 177 -19.98 7.07 -5.22
CA LEU A 177 -19.78 5.63 -5.43
C LEU A 177 -18.33 5.25 -5.80
N HIS A 178 -17.68 6.08 -6.62
CA HIS A 178 -16.31 5.80 -7.07
C HIS A 178 -15.29 5.78 -5.93
N GLU A 179 -15.54 6.49 -4.82
CA GLU A 179 -14.64 6.56 -3.67
C GLU A 179 -14.48 5.19 -2.99
N PHE A 180 -15.50 4.32 -3.08
CA PHE A 180 -15.41 2.96 -2.57
C PHE A 180 -14.45 2.10 -3.40
N PHE A 181 -14.33 2.36 -4.71
CA PHE A 181 -13.44 1.59 -5.59
C PHE A 181 -11.96 1.80 -5.28
N TYR A 182 -11.58 2.89 -4.62
CA TYR A 182 -10.19 3.15 -4.26
C TYR A 182 -9.58 2.00 -3.44
N ALA A 183 -10.28 1.52 -2.40
CA ALA A 183 -9.78 0.42 -1.57
C ALA A 183 -9.72 -0.91 -2.33
N LEU A 184 -10.64 -1.13 -3.28
CA LEU A 184 -10.63 -2.33 -4.13
C LEU A 184 -9.42 -2.32 -5.05
N MET A 185 -9.14 -1.18 -5.69
CA MET A 185 -7.99 -1.00 -6.57
C MET A 185 -6.67 -1.16 -5.80
N GLN A 186 -6.54 -0.50 -4.65
CA GLN A 186 -5.37 -0.67 -3.79
C GLN A 186 -5.22 -2.11 -3.28
N GLY A 187 -6.32 -2.79 -2.97
CA GLY A 187 -6.29 -4.20 -2.61
C GLY A 187 -5.83 -5.10 -3.78
N TYR A 188 -6.30 -4.81 -4.99
CA TYR A 188 -5.89 -5.54 -6.19
C TYR A 188 -4.42 -5.30 -6.56
N ASP A 189 -3.86 -4.13 -6.24
CA ASP A 189 -2.42 -3.87 -6.39
C ASP A 189 -1.58 -4.91 -5.62
N ALA A 190 -2.06 -5.43 -4.48
CA ALA A 190 -1.37 -6.48 -3.74
C ALA A 190 -1.40 -7.83 -4.47
N VAL A 191 -2.55 -8.18 -5.05
CA VAL A 191 -2.77 -9.41 -5.84
C VAL A 191 -1.89 -9.39 -7.10
N ALA A 192 -1.94 -8.30 -7.87
CA ALA A 192 -1.19 -8.15 -9.12
C ALA A 192 0.33 -8.19 -8.92
N GLN A 193 0.82 -7.83 -7.73
CA GLN A 193 2.23 -7.87 -7.37
C GLN A 193 2.64 -9.13 -6.59
N GLU A 194 1.70 -10.05 -6.33
CA GLU A 194 1.90 -11.26 -5.52
C GLU A 194 2.61 -10.92 -4.19
N THR A 195 2.04 -9.97 -3.47
CA THR A 195 2.67 -9.29 -2.32
C THR A 195 2.76 -10.19 -1.09
N ASP A 196 3.95 -10.24 -0.47
CA ASP A 196 4.14 -10.87 0.84
C ASP A 196 3.93 -9.87 1.99
N VAL A 197 4.39 -8.62 1.82
CA VAL A 197 4.24 -7.55 2.83
C VAL A 197 3.88 -6.22 2.18
N GLN A 198 2.82 -5.57 2.66
CA GLN A 198 2.48 -4.20 2.27
C GLN A 198 2.80 -3.24 3.41
N ILE A 199 3.44 -2.11 3.09
CA ILE A 199 3.70 -1.00 4.02
C ILE A 199 2.76 0.15 3.67
N GLY A 200 2.20 0.81 4.69
CA GLY A 200 1.37 2.01 4.53
C GLY A 200 1.33 2.84 5.81
N GLY A 201 0.63 3.98 5.75
CA GLY A 201 0.33 4.81 6.91
C GLY A 201 -0.76 4.19 7.80
N THR A 202 -0.82 4.62 9.06
CA THR A 202 -1.83 4.13 10.03
C THR A 202 -3.25 4.49 9.60
N ASP A 203 -3.42 5.62 8.92
CA ASP A 203 -4.65 6.11 8.28
C ASP A 203 -5.15 5.18 7.15
N GLN A 204 -4.26 4.37 6.56
CA GLN A 204 -4.58 3.48 5.46
C GLN A 204 -4.89 2.04 5.89
N LEU A 205 -4.96 1.74 7.20
CA LEU A 205 -5.10 0.37 7.70
C LEU A 205 -6.24 -0.40 7.01
N PHE A 206 -7.40 0.23 6.80
CA PHE A 206 -8.50 -0.41 6.07
C PHE A 206 -8.13 -0.82 4.65
N ASN A 207 -7.47 0.07 3.90
CA ASN A 207 -7.09 -0.21 2.51
C ASN A 207 -6.02 -1.30 2.44
N LEU A 208 -5.10 -1.35 3.42
CA LEU A 208 -4.11 -2.42 3.55
C LEU A 208 -4.79 -3.78 3.83
N MET A 209 -5.81 -3.79 4.70
CA MET A 209 -6.59 -4.99 4.99
C MET A 209 -7.43 -5.47 3.80
N ALA A 210 -7.80 -4.57 2.88
CA ALA A 210 -8.49 -4.96 1.66
C ALA A 210 -7.60 -5.86 0.78
N GLY A 211 -6.29 -5.55 0.67
CA GLY A 211 -5.34 -6.42 -0.04
C GLY A 211 -5.24 -7.81 0.59
N ARG A 212 -5.14 -7.87 1.93
CA ARG A 212 -5.16 -9.14 2.68
C ARG A 212 -6.39 -9.99 2.45
N LYS A 213 -7.55 -9.36 2.23
CA LYS A 213 -8.81 -10.08 2.01
C LYS A 213 -8.92 -10.67 0.60
N LEU A 214 -8.21 -10.08 -0.36
CA LEU A 214 -8.24 -10.49 -1.76
C LEU A 214 -7.17 -11.53 -2.13
N MET A 215 -6.14 -11.69 -1.29
CA MET A 215 -5.07 -12.70 -1.43
C MET A 215 -5.41 -13.98 -0.66
#